data_AF-A0A1C5LZ55-F1
#
_entry.id   AF-A0A1C5LZ55-F1
#
_cell.length_a   1.000
_cell.length_b   1.000
_cell.length_c   1.000
_cell.angle_alpha   90.00
_cell.angle_beta   90.00
_cell.angle_gamma   90.00
#
_symmetry.space_group_name_H-M   'P 1'
#
loop_
_entity.id
_entity.type
_entity.pdbx_description
1 polymer ?
#
loop_
_entity_poly.entity_id
_entity_poly.type
_entity_poly.pdbx_seq_one_letter_code
_entity_poly.pdbx_strand_id
1 'polypeptide(L)'
;MSIKEYIGGQCADPEGLGGIACAKFMNFFNAEHYRAVKKFVCKLDGARILDIGFGNGVTIKKLSKNINAKFYGVDISADMVEKAKRENRDGVNTNKVI
;
A
#
# COMPACT_ATOMS: atom_id res chain seq x y z
N MET A 1 -11.39 -9.90 24.07
CA MET A 1 -10.38 -9.08 23.37
C MET A 1 -10.49 -7.66 23.91
N SER A 2 -9.41 -7.16 24.52
CA SER A 2 -9.34 -5.76 24.95
C SER A 2 -9.23 -4.82 23.75
N ILE A 3 -9.55 -3.54 23.94
CA ILE A 3 -9.38 -2.50 22.91
C ILE A 3 -7.93 -2.47 22.39
N LYS A 4 -6.94 -2.69 23.26
CA LYS A 4 -5.52 -2.71 22.88
C LYS A 4 -5.19 -3.89 21.97
N GLU A 5 -5.71 -5.08 22.30
CA GLU A 5 -5.52 -6.29 21.49
C GLU A 5 -6.21 -6.16 20.13
N TYR A 6 -7.40 -5.58 20.10
CA TYR A 6 -8.10 -5.29 18.85
C TYR A 6 -7.30 -4.34 17.95
N ILE A 7 -6.84 -3.20 18.49
CA ILE A 7 -6.02 -2.24 17.73
C ILE A 7 -4.71 -2.88 17.26
N GLY A 8 -4.05 -3.66 18.11
CA GLY A 8 -2.84 -4.38 17.76
C GLY A 8 -3.05 -5.36 16.60
N GLY A 9 -4.16 -6.12 16.62
CA GLY A 9 -4.55 -7.00 15.53
C GLY A 9 -4.77 -6.25 14.22
N GLN A 10 -5.46 -5.11 14.25
CA GLN A 10 -5.70 -4.28 13.07
C GLN A 10 -4.43 -3.66 12.46
N CYS A 11 -3.34 -3.54 13.22
CA CYS A 11 -2.04 -3.12 12.70
C CYS A 11 -1.29 -4.25 11.99
N ALA A 12 -1.59 -5.52 12.31
CA ALA A 12 -0.91 -6.70 11.77
C ALA A 12 -1.66 -7.31 10.58
N ASP A 13 -2.97 -7.45 10.69
CA ASP A 13 -3.87 -7.96 9.65
C ASP A 13 -5.13 -7.08 9.62
N PRO A 14 -5.12 -5.96 8.86
CA PRO A 14 -6.21 -5.00 8.88
C PRO A 14 -7.46 -5.57 8.20
N GLU A 15 -8.59 -5.61 8.90
CA GLU A 15 -9.85 -6.14 8.40
C GLU A 15 -11.05 -5.22 8.70
N GLY A 16 -12.03 -5.24 7.79
CA GLY A 16 -13.26 -4.47 7.86
C GLY A 16 -13.04 -2.95 7.92
N LEU A 17 -14.05 -2.26 8.44
CA LEU A 17 -14.02 -0.79 8.57
C LEU A 17 -12.93 -0.33 9.55
N GLY A 18 -12.67 -1.09 10.61
CA GLY A 18 -11.63 -0.80 11.60
C GLY A 18 -10.23 -0.83 10.99
N GLY A 19 -9.93 -1.86 10.20
CA GLY A 19 -8.65 -2.00 9.49
C GLY A 19 -8.44 -0.91 8.44
N ILE A 20 -9.49 -0.54 7.71
CA ILE A 20 -9.43 0.57 6.75
C ILE A 20 -9.12 1.90 7.46
N ALA A 21 -9.76 2.16 8.61
CA ALA A 21 -9.49 3.35 9.41
C ALA A 21 -8.06 3.35 9.96
N CYS A 22 -7.60 2.20 10.48
CA CYS A 22 -6.23 2.01 10.95
C CYS A 22 -5.21 2.28 9.84
N ALA A 23 -5.40 1.71 8.65
CA ALA A 23 -4.51 1.90 7.51
C ALA A 23 -4.44 3.37 7.05
N LYS A 24 -5.55 4.12 7.13
CA LYS A 24 -5.54 5.57 6.85
C LYS A 24 -4.73 6.34 7.90
N PHE A 25 -4.88 5.99 9.18
CA PHE A 25 -4.10 6.59 10.25
C PHE A 25 -2.60 6.28 10.07
N MET A 26 -2.25 5.02 9.84
CA MET A 26 -0.87 4.61 9.56
C MET A 26 -0.27 5.35 8.36
N ASN A 27 -1.05 5.59 7.30
CA ASN A 27 -0.56 6.38 6.16
C ASN A 27 -0.16 7.81 6.51
N PHE A 28 -0.82 8.41 7.50
CA PHE A 28 -0.48 9.75 7.97
C PHE A 28 0.85 9.71 8.76
N PHE A 29 1.00 8.81 9.71
CA PHE A 29 2.24 8.69 10.50
C PHE A 29 3.44 8.23 9.67
N ASN A 30 3.20 7.38 8.66
CA ASN A 30 4.26 6.87 7.78
C ASN A 30 4.57 7.78 6.60
N ALA A 31 4.00 9.00 6.52
CA ALA A 31 4.15 9.88 5.38
C ALA A 31 5.62 10.20 5.06
N GLU A 32 6.45 10.45 6.08
CA GLU A 32 7.88 10.73 5.90
C GLU A 32 8.66 9.47 5.47
N HIS A 33 8.31 8.29 5.98
CA HIS A 33 8.90 7.03 5.51
C HIS A 33 8.62 6.81 4.03
N TYR A 34 7.38 7.02 3.58
CA TYR A 34 7.01 6.91 2.17
C TYR A 34 7.73 7.94 1.30
N ARG A 35 7.96 9.15 1.82
CA ARG A 35 8.74 10.19 1.12
C ARG A 35 10.19 9.76 0.94
N ALA A 36 10.80 9.15 1.95
CA ALA A 36 12.15 8.61 1.86
C ALA A 36 12.23 7.49 0.81
N VAL A 37 11.31 6.51 0.84
CA VAL A 37 11.26 5.44 -0.17
C VAL A 37 11.13 6.01 -1.58
N LYS A 38 10.24 6.98 -1.78
CA LYS A 38 10.05 7.65 -3.08
C LYS A 38 11.35 8.24 -3.63
N LYS A 39 12.20 8.84 -2.78
CA LYS A 39 13.48 9.44 -3.21
C LYS A 39 14.43 8.45 -3.87
N PHE A 40 14.38 7.18 -3.46
CA PHE A 40 15.22 6.11 -4.03
C PHE A 40 14.51 5.42 -5.19
N VAL A 41 13.26 5.00 -4.99
CA VAL A 41 12.52 4.20 -5.98
C VAL A 41 12.23 5.01 -7.25
N CYS A 42 12.03 6.33 -7.17
CA CYS A 42 11.82 7.15 -8.36
C CYS A 42 13.02 7.21 -9.32
N LYS A 43 14.18 6.67 -8.95
CA LYS A 43 15.36 6.56 -9.81
C LYS A 43 15.40 5.23 -10.60
N LEU A 44 14.48 4.32 -10.32
CA LEU A 44 14.43 2.97 -10.88
C LEU A 44 13.47 2.90 -12.09
N ASP A 45 13.65 3.80 -13.06
CA ASP A 45 12.82 3.79 -14.27
C ASP A 45 13.05 2.51 -15.09
N GLY A 46 11.99 1.96 -15.68
CA GLY A 46 12.00 0.68 -16.39
C GLY A 46 12.08 -0.56 -15.50
N ALA A 47 12.18 -0.42 -14.18
CA ALA A 47 12.35 -1.54 -13.26
C ALA A 47 11.05 -2.33 -13.00
N ARG A 48 11.22 -3.50 -12.36
CA ARG A 48 10.15 -4.27 -11.72
C ARG A 48 10.31 -4.15 -10.20
N ILE A 49 9.24 -3.75 -9.51
CA ILE A 49 9.27 -3.44 -8.08
C ILE A 49 8.25 -4.31 -7.36
N LEU A 50 8.68 -4.98 -6.29
CA LEU A 50 7.83 -5.75 -5.38
C LEU A 50 7.67 -4.99 -4.06
N ASP A 51 6.44 -4.78 -3.63
CA ASP A 51 6.08 -4.18 -2.34
C ASP A 51 5.38 -5.23 -1.47
N ILE A 52 5.98 -5.59 -0.34
CA ILE A 52 5.53 -6.64 0.59
C ILE A 52 4.88 -5.97 1.79
N GLY A 53 3.62 -6.29 2.07
CA GLY A 53 2.84 -5.57 3.10
C GLY A 53 2.45 -4.17 2.63
N PHE A 54 2.02 -4.05 1.37
CA PHE A 54 1.71 -2.75 0.73
C PHE A 54 0.47 -2.07 1.32
N GLY A 55 -0.30 -2.75 2.16
CA GLY A 55 -1.51 -2.26 2.82
C GLY A 55 -2.54 -1.77 1.81
N ASN A 56 -3.08 -0.57 2.02
CA ASN A 56 -4.08 0.00 1.11
C ASN A 56 -3.51 0.54 -0.22
N GLY A 57 -2.23 0.30 -0.51
CA GLY A 57 -1.62 0.57 -1.81
C GLY A 57 -1.32 2.04 -2.12
N VAL A 58 -1.31 2.93 -1.11
CA VAL A 58 -1.04 4.37 -1.31
C VAL A 58 0.38 4.62 -1.82
N THR A 59 1.37 3.86 -1.36
CA THR A 59 2.77 4.01 -1.80
C THR A 59 2.91 3.61 -3.27
N ILE A 60 2.38 2.44 -3.65
CA ILE A 60 2.30 1.99 -5.06
C ILE A 60 1.61 3.03 -5.94
N LYS A 61 0.49 3.61 -5.50
CA LYS A 61 -0.24 4.66 -6.24
C LYS A 61 0.61 5.90 -6.49
N LYS A 62 1.37 6.33 -5.48
CA LYS A 62 2.27 7.48 -5.61
C LYS A 62 3.42 7.15 -6.56
N LEU A 63 4.07 6.00 -6.41
CA LEU A 63 5.22 5.62 -7.22
C LEU A 63 4.84 5.40 -8.69
N SER A 64 3.78 4.64 -8.96
CA SER A 64 3.31 4.33 -10.31
C SER A 64 2.92 5.55 -11.15
N LYS A 65 2.59 6.68 -10.50
CA LYS A 65 2.36 7.97 -11.17
C LYS A 65 3.64 8.74 -11.50
N ASN A 66 4.75 8.44 -10.83
CA ASN A 66 5.99 9.21 -10.95
C ASN A 66 7.08 8.51 -11.75
N ILE A 67 6.99 7.20 -11.98
CA ILE A 67 7.96 6.43 -12.78
C ILE A 67 7.30 5.44 -13.72
N ASN A 68 8.02 5.09 -14.80
CA ASN A 68 7.65 4.01 -15.69
C ASN A 68 8.25 2.68 -15.19
N ALA A 69 7.66 2.13 -14.13
CA ALA A 69 8.02 0.83 -13.60
C ALA A 69 6.79 -0.08 -13.53
N LYS A 70 7.04 -1.40 -13.50
CA LYS A 70 6.04 -2.43 -13.23
C LYS A 70 6.02 -2.73 -11.73
N PHE A 71 4.85 -2.64 -11.11
CA PHE A 71 4.68 -2.86 -9.68
C PHE A 71 3.97 -4.18 -9.41
N TYR A 72 4.43 -4.88 -8.39
CA TYR A 72 3.85 -6.11 -7.85
C TYR A 72 3.60 -5.90 -6.36
N GLY A 73 2.43 -6.30 -5.88
CA GLY A 73 2.07 -6.24 -4.47
C GLY A 73 1.75 -7.60 -3.89
N VAL A 74 2.23 -7.87 -2.67
CA VAL A 74 1.70 -8.96 -1.83
C VAL A 74 1.33 -8.43 -0.45
N ASP A 75 0.15 -8.80 0.04
CA ASP A 75 -0.34 -8.45 1.38
C ASP A 75 -1.18 -9.61 1.90
N ILE A 76 -1.15 -9.83 3.21
CA ILE A 76 -1.90 -10.91 3.86
C ILE A 76 -3.40 -10.56 3.98
N SER A 77 -3.71 -9.26 4.14
CA SER A 77 -5.08 -8.80 4.29
C SER A 77 -5.78 -8.70 2.94
N ALA A 78 -6.83 -9.52 2.75
CA ALA A 78 -7.68 -9.47 1.56
C ALA A 78 -8.35 -8.10 1.40
N ASP A 79 -8.76 -7.47 2.50
CA ASP A 79 -9.39 -6.14 2.49
C ASP A 79 -8.43 -5.04 2.03
N MET A 80 -7.14 -5.15 2.42
CA MET A 80 -6.09 -4.25 1.95
C MET A 80 -5.82 -4.46 0.47
N VAL A 81 -5.77 -5.70 -0.01
CA VAL A 81 -5.65 -6.03 -1.44
C VAL A 81 -6.81 -5.43 -2.23
N GLU A 82 -8.06 -5.63 -1.82
CA GLU A 82 -9.21 -5.05 -2.51
C GLU A 82 -9.17 -3.52 -2.51
N LYS A 83 -8.83 -2.92 -1.36
CA LYS A 83 -8.73 -1.47 -1.25
C LYS A 83 -7.65 -0.93 -2.18
N ALA A 84 -6.48 -1.56 -2.23
CA ALA A 84 -5.40 -1.16 -3.12
C ALA A 84 -5.78 -1.31 -4.60
N LYS A 85 -6.47 -2.40 -4.98
CA LYS A 85 -7.00 -2.56 -6.35
C LYS A 85 -7.94 -1.43 -6.74
N ARG A 86 -8.84 -1.03 -5.82
CA ARG A 86 -9.74 0.12 -6.04
C ARG A 86 -8.96 1.44 -6.15
N GLU A 87 -7.99 1.67 -5.28
CA GLU A 87 -7.18 2.90 -5.27
C GLU A 87 -6.23 3.01 -6.49
N ASN A 88 -5.78 1.88 -7.02
CA ASN A 88 -4.84 1.76 -8.14
C ASN A 88 -5.52 1.28 -9.43
N ARG A 89 -6.85 1.44 -9.57
CA ARG A 89 -7.65 0.87 -10.65
C ARG A 89 -7.04 1.08 -12.05
N ASP A 90 -6.57 2.28 -12.35
CA ASP A 90 -5.98 2.60 -13.66
C ASP A 90 -4.69 1.79 -13.91
N GLY A 91 -3.85 1.66 -12.88
CA GLY A 91 -2.62 0.87 -12.92
C GLY A 91 -2.91 -0.63 -13.06
N VAL A 92 -3.96 -1.12 -12.40
CA VAL A 92 -4.40 -2.52 -12.53
C VAL A 92 -4.93 -2.80 -13.93
N ASN A 93 -5.81 -1.93 -14.45
CA ASN A 93 -6.41 -2.07 -15.78
C ASN A 93 -5.38 -2.03 -16.90
N THR A 94 -4.34 -1.21 -16.76
CA THR A 94 -3.22 -1.10 -17.72
C THR A 94 -2.15 -2.16 -17.50
N ASN A 95 -2.35 -3.07 -16.54
CA ASN A 95 -1.36 -4.05 -16.12
C ASN A 95 -0.01 -3.38 -15.78
N LYS A 96 -0.02 -2.19 -15.19
CA LYS A 96 1.17 -1.54 -14.62
C LYS A 96 1.38 -1.94 -13.15
N VAL A 97 0.29 -2.22 -12.45
CA VAL A 97 0.25 -2.69 -11.06
C VAL A 97 -0.42 -4.06 -11.03
N ILE A 98 0.24 -5.06 -10.45
CA ILE A 98 -0.26 -6.42 -10.24
C ILE A 98 -0.41 -6.67 -8.74
#